data_AF-A0A6H5G532-F1
#
_entry.id   AF-A0A6H5G532-F1
#
_cell.length_a   1.000
_cell.length_b   1.000
_cell.length_c   1.000
_cell.angle_alpha   90.00
_cell.angle_beta   90.00
_cell.angle_gamma   90.00
#
_symmetry.space_group_name_H-M   'P 1'
#
loop_
_entity.id
_entity.type
_entity.pdbx_description
1 polymer ?
#
loop_
_entity_poly.entity_id
_entity_poly.type
_entity_poly.pdbx_seq_one_letter_code
_entity_poly.pdbx_strand_id
1 'polypeptide(L)'
;MSLLYGLRGAPLSSWLKVLSASALSSSLYAAEIWGLSHVEDLERVQVRAIKSALSLASSTPDHYVRRELGLVHVKCQIFGAALNWYIKLCKMEDHRLPKVCLKRILELSSSDFDLRYSWSSQLELLFREIGESDLWLSQDIEVICKRRTQLIESMQNLCRAKDEERVANSAYNGIYKLVSDSPLISPYLESHLGIGFKRLIAQARMGGALRSKLSICRMCAKFDSAKVCPCCNWGEPDTLEHTFCRCPVYRGLRLAFYGNDLLGGDSLVALLYSSDTLSLKKMCFFLQDL
;
A
#
# COMPACT_ATOMS: atom_id res chain seq x y z
N MET A 1 -11.27 -13.99 -12.24
CA MET A 1 -10.88 -12.92 -13.20
C MET A 1 -10.83 -11.62 -12.42
N SER A 2 -9.69 -10.92 -12.35
CA SER A 2 -9.56 -9.71 -11.51
C SER A 2 -10.55 -8.63 -11.98
N LEU A 3 -11.41 -8.14 -11.08
CA LEU A 3 -12.39 -7.06 -11.32
C LEU A 3 -11.76 -5.80 -11.94
N LEU A 4 -10.45 -5.61 -11.74
CA LEU A 4 -9.69 -4.45 -12.22
C LEU A 4 -9.18 -4.61 -13.67
N TYR A 5 -9.31 -5.80 -14.28
CA TYR A 5 -8.76 -6.08 -15.62
C TYR A 5 -9.50 -5.35 -16.76
N GLY A 6 -10.76 -4.95 -16.54
CA GLY A 6 -11.56 -4.20 -17.52
C GLY A 6 -11.15 -2.73 -17.67
N LEU A 7 -10.40 -2.17 -16.71
CA LEU A 7 -10.06 -0.75 -16.64
C LEU A 7 -8.79 -0.39 -17.43
N ARG A 8 -8.61 -0.97 -18.62
CA ARG A 8 -7.38 -0.87 -19.42
C ARG A 8 -6.93 0.59 -19.60
N GLY A 9 -5.83 0.97 -18.93
CA GLY A 9 -5.25 2.32 -19.02
C GLY A 9 -5.94 3.40 -18.17
N ALA A 10 -6.98 3.05 -17.40
CA ALA A 10 -7.63 3.99 -16.50
C ALA A 10 -6.67 4.47 -15.39
N PRO A 11 -6.88 5.69 -14.85
CA PRO A 11 -6.12 6.19 -13.71
C PRO A 11 -6.36 5.36 -12.45
N LEU A 12 -5.40 5.38 -11.51
CA LEU A 12 -5.51 4.67 -10.24
C LEU A 12 -6.78 5.05 -9.46
N SER A 13 -7.15 6.33 -9.45
CA SER A 13 -8.41 6.81 -8.88
C SER A 13 -9.65 6.00 -9.33
N SER A 14 -9.69 5.55 -10.59
CA SER A 14 -10.79 4.70 -11.10
C SER A 14 -10.72 3.28 -10.55
N TRP A 15 -9.53 2.73 -10.40
CA TRP A 15 -9.34 1.39 -9.83
C TRP A 15 -9.73 1.37 -8.36
N LEU A 16 -9.36 2.40 -7.60
CA LEU A 16 -9.74 2.55 -6.20
C LEU A 16 -11.26 2.66 -6.03
N LYS A 17 -11.95 3.40 -6.91
CA LYS A 17 -13.42 3.44 -6.91
C LYS A 17 -14.05 2.06 -7.09
N VAL A 18 -13.55 1.27 -8.06
CA VAL A 18 -14.06 -0.09 -8.30
C VAL A 18 -13.74 -1.02 -7.13
N LEU A 19 -12.53 -0.94 -6.57
CA LEU A 19 -12.14 -1.71 -5.40
C LEU A 19 -13.03 -1.40 -4.19
N SER A 20 -13.27 -0.11 -3.94
CA SER A 20 -14.15 0.36 -2.86
C SER A 20 -15.58 -0.11 -3.06
N ALA A 21 -16.13 0.03 -4.27
CA ALA A 21 -17.51 -0.31 -4.57
C ALA A 21 -17.80 -1.82 -4.55
N SER A 22 -16.80 -2.67 -4.80
CA SER A 22 -16.98 -4.12 -4.91
C SER A 22 -16.47 -4.89 -3.69
N ALA A 23 -15.16 -4.85 -3.45
CA ALA A 23 -14.52 -5.67 -2.44
C ALA A 23 -14.65 -5.05 -1.05
N LEU A 24 -14.34 -3.75 -0.90
CA LEU A 24 -14.36 -3.12 0.42
C LEU A 24 -15.79 -2.90 0.93
N SER A 25 -16.74 -2.53 0.07
CA SER A 25 -18.16 -2.40 0.46
C SER A 25 -18.70 -3.68 1.11
N SER A 26 -18.39 -4.84 0.53
CA SER A 26 -18.80 -6.15 1.05
C SER A 26 -17.99 -6.54 2.29
N SER A 27 -16.68 -6.29 2.28
CA SER A 27 -15.78 -6.68 3.38
C SER A 27 -15.92 -5.80 4.61
N LEU A 28 -16.36 -4.55 4.46
CA LEU A 28 -16.51 -3.57 5.55
C LEU A 28 -17.96 -3.44 6.02
N TYR A 29 -18.86 -4.29 5.55
CA TYR A 29 -20.23 -4.30 6.01
C TYR A 29 -20.29 -4.59 7.51
N ALA A 30 -20.84 -3.65 8.30
CA ALA A 30 -20.91 -3.71 9.77
C ALA A 30 -19.55 -3.80 10.49
N ALA A 31 -18.45 -3.42 9.81
CA ALA A 31 -17.10 -3.52 10.37
C ALA A 31 -16.87 -2.63 11.60
N GLU A 32 -17.75 -1.67 11.88
CA GLU A 32 -17.75 -0.88 13.13
C GLU A 32 -17.82 -1.73 14.42
N ILE A 33 -18.36 -2.95 14.34
CA ILE A 33 -18.52 -3.85 15.49
C ILE A 33 -17.50 -5.00 15.42
N TRP A 34 -17.47 -5.75 14.31
CA TRP A 34 -16.64 -6.96 14.21
C TRP A 34 -15.26 -6.69 13.61
N GLY A 35 -15.12 -5.65 12.78
CA GLY A 35 -13.94 -5.40 11.97
C GLY A 35 -12.71 -5.00 12.76
N LEU A 36 -12.88 -4.45 13.97
CA LEU A 36 -11.80 -4.05 14.87
C LEU A 36 -10.88 -5.21 15.26
N SER A 37 -11.41 -6.43 15.35
CA SER A 37 -10.64 -7.64 15.67
C SER A 37 -9.93 -8.26 14.45
N HIS A 38 -10.35 -7.86 13.24
CA HIS A 38 -9.91 -8.44 11.96
C HIS A 38 -9.26 -7.40 11.04
N VAL A 39 -8.74 -6.30 11.60
CA VAL A 39 -8.14 -5.19 10.83
C VAL A 39 -7.08 -5.69 9.85
N GLU A 40 -6.17 -6.55 10.29
CA GLU A 40 -5.06 -7.06 9.46
C GLU A 40 -5.57 -7.94 8.29
N ASP A 41 -6.62 -8.71 8.51
CA ASP A 41 -7.21 -9.56 7.46
C ASP A 41 -7.96 -8.73 6.42
N LEU A 42 -8.66 -7.68 6.87
CA LEU A 42 -9.34 -6.72 6.00
C LEU A 42 -8.37 -5.85 5.21
N GLU A 43 -7.26 -5.44 5.82
CA GLU A 43 -6.18 -4.71 5.14
C GLU A 43 -5.60 -5.51 3.97
N ARG A 44 -5.40 -6.82 4.16
CA ARG A 44 -4.89 -7.72 3.12
C ARG A 44 -5.82 -7.80 1.90
N VAL A 45 -7.13 -7.58 2.05
CA VAL A 45 -8.06 -7.56 0.90
C VAL A 45 -7.69 -6.45 -0.07
N GLN A 46 -7.48 -5.23 0.43
CA GLN A 46 -7.10 -4.07 -0.38
C GLN A 46 -5.77 -4.31 -1.09
N VAL A 47 -4.74 -4.70 -0.32
CA VAL A 47 -3.38 -4.85 -0.85
C VAL A 47 -3.28 -6.02 -1.83
N ARG A 48 -3.94 -7.15 -1.59
CA ARG A 48 -3.94 -8.30 -2.53
C ARG A 48 -4.61 -7.94 -3.86
N ALA A 49 -5.72 -7.20 -3.83
CA ALA A 49 -6.39 -6.77 -5.04
C ALA A 49 -5.49 -5.89 -5.91
N ILE A 50 -4.77 -4.96 -5.29
CA ILE A 50 -3.81 -4.09 -5.97
C ILE A 50 -2.60 -4.88 -6.49
N LYS A 51 -1.98 -5.72 -5.67
CA LYS A 51 -0.86 -6.57 -6.11
C LYS A 51 -1.24 -7.42 -7.32
N SER A 52 -2.44 -7.99 -7.31
CA SER A 52 -2.99 -8.72 -8.45
C SER A 52 -3.16 -7.83 -9.70
N ALA A 53 -3.74 -6.64 -9.55
CA ALA A 53 -3.94 -5.70 -10.64
C ALA A 53 -2.62 -5.26 -11.29
N LEU A 54 -1.58 -4.98 -10.47
CA LEU A 54 -0.24 -4.57 -10.89
C LEU A 54 0.71 -5.74 -11.19
N SER A 55 0.24 -6.99 -11.02
CA SER A 55 1.05 -8.20 -11.22
C SER A 55 2.34 -8.22 -10.39
N LEU A 56 2.25 -7.71 -9.16
CA LEU A 56 3.34 -7.73 -8.18
C LEU A 56 3.48 -9.12 -7.56
N ALA A 57 4.68 -9.41 -7.05
CA ALA A 57 4.93 -10.65 -6.32
C ALA A 57 4.14 -10.66 -4.99
N SER A 58 3.74 -11.86 -4.54
CA SER A 58 3.14 -12.01 -3.21
C SER A 58 4.09 -11.58 -2.09
N SER A 59 5.41 -11.69 -2.32
CA SER A 59 6.48 -11.26 -1.43
C SER A 59 6.71 -9.76 -1.37
N THR A 60 6.15 -8.97 -2.31
CA THR A 60 6.29 -7.51 -2.27
C THR A 60 5.68 -6.99 -0.96
N PRO A 61 6.39 -6.20 -0.15
CA PRO A 61 5.87 -5.75 1.13
C PRO A 61 4.61 -4.86 1.00
N ASP A 62 3.64 -5.01 1.91
CA ASP A 62 2.38 -4.27 1.86
C ASP A 62 2.58 -2.75 2.01
N HIS A 63 3.54 -2.36 2.85
CA HIS A 63 3.90 -0.95 3.07
C HIS A 63 4.50 -0.28 1.82
N TYR A 64 5.14 -1.04 0.92
CA TYR A 64 5.60 -0.50 -0.37
C TYR A 64 4.41 -0.19 -1.26
N VAL A 65 3.46 -1.12 -1.35
CA VAL A 65 2.25 -0.94 -2.16
C VAL A 65 1.46 0.27 -1.68
N ARG A 66 1.26 0.41 -0.35
CA ARG A 66 0.53 1.56 0.19
C ARG A 66 1.25 2.89 -0.04
N ARG A 67 2.57 2.95 0.18
CA ARG A 67 3.34 4.17 -0.07
C ARG A 67 3.33 4.56 -1.56
N GLU A 68 3.57 3.60 -2.45
CA GLU A 68 3.64 3.83 -3.90
C GLU A 68 2.36 4.43 -4.48
N LEU A 69 1.22 3.93 -4.00
CA LEU A 69 -0.13 4.27 -4.47
C LEU A 69 -0.82 5.35 -3.62
N GLY A 70 -0.25 5.77 -2.50
CA GLY A 70 -0.90 6.67 -1.55
C GLY A 70 -2.17 6.09 -0.92
N LEU A 71 -2.18 4.78 -0.64
CA LEU A 71 -3.37 4.12 -0.08
C LEU A 71 -3.56 4.47 1.39
N VAL A 72 -4.78 4.87 1.73
CA VAL A 72 -5.23 4.91 3.13
C VAL A 72 -5.48 3.49 3.61
N HIS A 73 -4.95 3.16 4.80
CA HIS A 73 -5.18 1.88 5.45
C HIS A 73 -6.68 1.66 5.67
N VAL A 74 -7.12 0.44 5.47
CA VAL A 74 -8.47 -0.03 5.81
C VAL A 74 -8.71 0.15 7.31
N LYS A 75 -7.66 0.02 8.14
CA LYS A 75 -7.70 0.38 9.58
C LYS A 75 -8.34 1.73 9.85
N CYS A 76 -8.02 2.76 9.07
CA CYS A 76 -8.58 4.11 9.26
C CYS A 76 -10.08 4.16 8.94
N GLN A 77 -10.54 3.37 7.97
CA GLN A 77 -11.96 3.27 7.61
C GLN A 77 -12.74 2.55 8.72
N ILE A 78 -12.20 1.44 9.24
CA ILE A 78 -12.78 0.69 10.35
C ILE A 78 -12.85 1.58 11.60
N PHE A 79 -11.77 2.29 11.92
CA PHE A 79 -11.74 3.22 13.05
C PHE A 79 -12.79 4.33 12.90
N GLY A 80 -12.90 4.94 11.72
CA GLY A 80 -13.92 5.95 11.45
C GLY A 80 -15.36 5.41 11.58
N ALA A 81 -15.61 4.19 11.10
CA ALA A 81 -16.91 3.52 11.23
C ALA A 81 -17.24 3.23 12.70
N ALA A 82 -16.30 2.63 13.44
CA ALA A 82 -16.44 2.34 14.87
C ALA A 82 -16.65 3.60 15.71
N LEU A 83 -15.90 4.66 15.43
CA LEU A 83 -16.04 5.96 16.09
C LEU A 83 -17.44 6.57 15.84
N ASN A 84 -17.91 6.56 14.59
CA ASN A 84 -19.24 7.07 14.26
C ASN A 84 -20.34 6.23 14.91
N TRP A 85 -20.18 4.91 14.96
CA TRP A 85 -21.10 4.01 15.64
C TRP A 85 -21.15 4.28 17.14
N TYR A 86 -20.00 4.42 17.78
CA TYR A 86 -19.89 4.80 19.19
C TYR A 86 -20.57 6.14 19.48
N ILE A 87 -20.30 7.19 18.69
CA ILE A 87 -20.96 8.50 18.83
C ILE A 87 -22.48 8.35 18.69
N LYS A 88 -22.95 7.56 17.71
CA LYS A 88 -24.38 7.33 17.49
C LYS A 88 -25.02 6.63 18.68
N LEU A 89 -24.40 5.57 19.20
CA LEU A 89 -24.85 4.87 20.39
C LEU A 89 -24.93 5.81 21.58
N CYS A 90 -23.92 6.67 21.77
CA CYS A 90 -23.87 7.58 22.90
C CYS A 90 -25.00 8.62 22.90
N LYS A 91 -25.48 9.02 21.72
CA LYS A 91 -26.59 9.97 21.54
C LYS A 91 -27.98 9.34 21.56
N MET A 92 -28.10 8.02 21.62
CA MET A 92 -29.40 7.36 21.72
C MET A 92 -30.02 7.56 23.10
N GLU A 93 -31.35 7.55 23.15
CA GLU A 93 -32.12 7.55 24.39
C GLU A 93 -31.80 6.31 25.25
N ASP A 94 -31.83 6.48 26.57
CA ASP A 94 -31.34 5.47 27.51
C ASP A 94 -32.14 4.16 27.53
N HIS A 95 -33.40 4.18 27.09
CA HIS A 95 -34.25 3.00 27.01
C HIS A 95 -33.99 2.16 25.74
N ARG A 96 -33.22 2.68 24.77
CA ARG A 96 -32.91 1.99 23.52
C ARG A 96 -31.94 0.85 23.80
N LEU A 97 -32.30 -0.37 23.40
CA LEU A 97 -31.48 -1.57 23.60
C LEU A 97 -29.99 -1.39 23.23
N PRO A 98 -29.61 -0.76 22.10
CA PRO A 98 -28.20 -0.56 21.77
C PRO A 98 -27.43 0.29 22.80
N LYS A 99 -28.06 1.32 23.38
CA LYS A 99 -27.46 2.16 24.44
C LYS A 99 -27.29 1.36 25.73
N VAL A 100 -28.30 0.57 26.08
CA VAL A 100 -28.25 -0.33 27.25
C VAL A 100 -27.10 -1.34 27.11
N CYS A 101 -26.96 -1.96 25.93
CA CYS A 101 -25.85 -2.87 25.64
C CYS A 101 -24.49 -2.17 25.72
N LEU A 102 -24.35 -0.95 25.18
CA LEU A 102 -23.12 -0.18 25.29
C LEU A 102 -22.74 0.08 26.75
N LYS A 103 -23.66 0.59 27.57
CA LYS A 103 -23.41 0.84 29.00
C LYS A 103 -22.92 -0.44 29.68
N ARG A 104 -23.59 -1.57 29.42
CA ARG A 104 -23.21 -2.85 29.99
C ARG A 104 -21.82 -3.32 29.55
N ILE A 105 -21.46 -3.15 28.28
CA ILE A 105 -20.14 -3.50 27.77
C ILE A 105 -19.06 -2.62 28.42
N LEU A 106 -19.30 -1.31 28.57
CA LEU A 106 -18.36 -0.40 29.22
C LEU A 106 -18.16 -0.74 30.71
N GLU A 107 -19.22 -1.09 31.42
CA GLU A 107 -19.13 -1.61 32.79
C GLU A 107 -18.29 -2.90 32.85
N LEU A 108 -18.53 -3.84 31.94
CA LEU A 108 -17.81 -5.11 31.90
C LEU A 108 -16.34 -4.95 31.50
N SER A 109 -16.00 -3.98 30.65
CA SER A 109 -14.61 -3.73 30.25
C SER A 109 -13.71 -3.24 31.39
N SER A 110 -14.28 -2.79 32.51
CA SER A 110 -13.53 -2.45 33.73
C SER A 110 -13.14 -3.67 34.58
N SER A 111 -13.65 -4.85 34.23
CA SER A 111 -13.32 -6.14 34.86
C SER A 111 -12.38 -6.96 33.96
N ASP A 112 -11.82 -8.06 34.48
CA ASP A 112 -10.84 -8.99 33.87
C ASP A 112 -11.35 -9.75 32.60
N PHE A 113 -12.20 -9.11 31.80
CA PHE A 113 -12.80 -9.66 30.61
C PHE A 113 -11.81 -9.69 29.45
N ASP A 114 -11.86 -10.74 28.64
CA ASP A 114 -10.97 -10.89 27.50
C ASP A 114 -11.24 -9.80 26.45
N LEU A 115 -10.28 -8.88 26.33
CA LEU A 115 -10.27 -7.73 25.43
C LEU A 115 -10.55 -8.11 23.97
N ARG A 116 -10.28 -9.37 23.58
CA ARG A 116 -10.51 -9.87 22.22
C ARG A 116 -11.99 -9.91 21.84
N TYR A 117 -12.91 -9.94 22.79
CA TYR A 117 -14.34 -10.04 22.51
C TYR A 117 -15.13 -8.74 22.75
N SER A 118 -14.47 -7.70 23.26
CA SER A 118 -15.09 -6.40 23.49
C SER A 118 -14.69 -5.40 22.41
N TRP A 119 -15.62 -5.10 21.50
CA TRP A 119 -15.38 -4.09 20.46
C TRP A 119 -15.09 -2.70 21.06
N SER A 120 -15.63 -2.37 22.24
CA SER A 120 -15.34 -1.10 22.92
C SER A 120 -13.89 -1.07 23.43
N SER A 121 -13.40 -2.17 23.98
CA SER A 121 -12.00 -2.29 24.40
C SER A 121 -11.05 -2.26 23.21
N GLN A 122 -11.44 -2.83 22.07
CA GLN A 122 -10.66 -2.70 20.84
C GLN A 122 -10.64 -1.26 20.33
N LEU A 123 -11.76 -0.54 20.43
CA LEU A 123 -11.82 0.88 20.09
C LEU A 123 -10.93 1.71 21.03
N GLU A 124 -10.95 1.43 22.33
CA GLU A 124 -10.04 2.04 23.32
C GLU A 124 -8.57 1.87 22.95
N LEU A 125 -8.16 0.66 22.54
CA LEU A 125 -6.79 0.41 22.08
C LEU A 125 -6.40 1.31 20.91
N LEU A 126 -7.35 1.62 20.01
CA LEU A 126 -7.11 2.55 18.90
C LEU A 126 -6.98 4.00 19.37
N PHE A 127 -7.76 4.44 20.36
CA PHE A 127 -7.56 5.75 20.99
C PHE A 127 -6.18 5.84 21.65
N ARG A 128 -5.77 4.79 22.36
CA ARG A 128 -4.44 4.70 22.96
C ARG A 128 -3.32 4.74 21.93
N GLU A 129 -3.49 4.05 20.80
CA GLU A 129 -2.50 4.06 19.70
C GLU A 129 -2.23 5.47 19.15
N ILE A 130 -3.24 6.35 19.11
CA ILE A 130 -3.10 7.73 18.63
C ILE A 130 -2.82 8.74 19.76
N GLY A 131 -2.59 8.26 21.00
CA GLY A 131 -2.28 9.12 22.15
C GLY A 131 -3.49 9.82 22.77
N GLU A 132 -4.70 9.33 22.56
CA GLU A 132 -5.96 9.94 22.99
C GLU A 132 -6.69 9.12 24.07
N SER A 133 -5.93 8.41 24.92
CA SER A 133 -6.48 7.58 26.01
C SER A 133 -7.35 8.40 26.96
N ASP A 134 -6.93 9.62 27.30
CA ASP A 134 -7.65 10.49 28.24
C ASP A 134 -9.04 10.87 27.71
N LEU A 135 -9.16 11.04 26.40
CA LEU A 135 -10.43 11.33 25.74
C LEU A 135 -11.38 10.13 25.78
N TRP A 136 -10.84 8.92 25.70
CA TRP A 136 -11.63 7.70 25.90
C TRP A 136 -12.09 7.60 27.36
N LEU A 137 -11.21 7.82 28.34
CA LEU A 137 -11.53 7.72 29.76
C LEU A 137 -12.57 8.74 30.22
N SER A 138 -12.49 9.98 29.72
CA SER A 138 -13.48 11.02 30.06
C SER A 138 -14.87 10.73 29.51
N GLN A 139 -14.97 9.90 28.46
CA GLN A 139 -16.21 9.60 27.74
C GLN A 139 -16.98 10.88 27.33
N ASP A 140 -16.28 12.00 27.13
CA ASP A 140 -16.89 13.29 26.77
C ASP A 140 -17.29 13.29 25.29
N ILE A 141 -18.57 13.01 25.06
CA ILE A 141 -19.15 12.87 23.73
C ILE A 141 -19.15 14.19 22.95
N GLU A 142 -19.26 15.33 23.61
CA GLU A 142 -19.25 16.62 22.94
C GLU A 142 -17.86 16.92 22.39
N VAL A 143 -16.81 16.66 23.18
CA VAL A 143 -15.42 16.81 22.76
C VAL A 143 -15.08 15.79 21.66
N ILE A 144 -15.48 14.53 21.80
CA ILE A 144 -15.27 13.49 20.77
C ILE A 144 -15.94 13.89 19.46
N CYS A 145 -17.17 14.41 19.49
CA CYS A 145 -17.87 14.89 18.30
C CYS A 145 -17.11 16.04 17.63
N LYS A 146 -16.63 17.01 18.40
CA LYS A 146 -15.88 18.16 17.90
C LYS A 146 -14.54 17.76 17.29
N ARG A 147 -13.86 16.78 17.90
CA ARG A 147 -12.53 16.30 17.48
C ARG A 147 -12.57 15.12 16.51
N ARG A 148 -13.75 14.64 16.09
CA ARG A 148 -13.92 13.44 15.26
C ARG A 148 -12.99 13.40 14.04
N THR A 149 -12.95 14.48 13.25
CA THR A 149 -12.13 14.54 12.04
C THR A 149 -10.65 14.46 12.39
N GLN A 150 -10.23 15.19 13.43
CA GLN A 150 -8.86 15.17 13.95
C GLN A 150 -8.44 13.76 14.40
N LEU A 151 -9.32 13.02 15.10
CA LEU A 151 -9.02 11.65 15.52
C LEU A 151 -8.76 10.72 14.33
N ILE A 152 -9.58 10.82 13.28
CA ILE A 152 -9.41 10.02 12.06
C ILE A 152 -8.11 10.42 11.35
N GLU A 153 -7.79 11.71 11.27
CA GLU A 153 -6.53 12.21 10.71
C GLU A 153 -5.31 11.74 11.51
N SER A 154 -5.37 11.77 12.85
CA SER A 154 -4.31 11.24 13.72
C SER A 154 -4.05 9.76 13.45
N MET A 155 -5.12 8.95 13.27
CA MET A 155 -4.97 7.54 12.90
C MET A 155 -4.33 7.37 11.52
N GLN A 156 -4.72 8.18 10.53
CA GLN A 156 -4.11 8.16 9.20
C GLN A 156 -2.62 8.55 9.24
N ASN A 157 -2.27 9.57 10.03
CA ASN A 157 -0.89 10.01 10.21
C ASN A 157 -0.04 8.94 10.88
N LEU A 158 -0.57 8.29 11.93
CA LEU A 158 0.10 7.17 12.60
C LEU A 158 0.37 6.01 11.62
N CYS A 159 -0.63 5.63 10.81
CA CYS A 159 -0.48 4.55 9.84
C CYS A 159 0.56 4.90 8.75
N ARG A 160 0.58 6.16 8.28
CA ARG A 160 1.59 6.65 7.33
C ARG A 160 3.00 6.61 7.92
N ALA A 161 3.18 7.15 9.13
CA ALA A 161 4.47 7.14 9.81
C ALA A 161 5.02 5.71 10.00
N LYS A 162 4.15 4.75 10.37
CA LYS A 162 4.52 3.33 10.46
C LYS A 162 4.97 2.73 9.13
N ASP A 163 4.30 3.07 8.03
CA ASP A 163 4.73 2.60 6.70
C ASP A 163 6.05 3.25 6.27
N GLU A 164 6.25 4.55 6.54
CA GLU A 164 7.51 5.26 6.26
C GLU A 164 8.69 4.66 7.01
N GLU A 165 8.53 4.42 8.31
CA GLU A 165 9.53 3.75 9.15
C GLU A 165 9.86 2.35 8.61
N ARG A 166 8.83 1.57 8.23
CA ARG A 166 9.02 0.25 7.63
C ARG A 166 9.77 0.31 6.31
N VAL A 167 9.50 1.30 5.45
CA VAL A 167 10.28 1.47 4.21
C VAL A 167 11.74 1.80 4.52
N ALA A 168 12.00 2.75 5.42
CA ALA A 168 13.35 3.15 5.80
C ALA A 168 14.17 1.96 6.32
N ASN A 169 13.54 1.08 7.10
CA ASN A 169 14.17 -0.08 7.71
C ASN A 169 14.17 -1.35 6.83
N SER A 170 13.46 -1.38 5.71
CA SER A 170 13.26 -2.59 4.91
C SER A 170 14.51 -3.03 4.12
N ALA A 171 15.00 -4.25 4.31
CA ALA A 171 16.08 -4.81 3.49
C ALA A 171 15.60 -5.29 2.09
N TYR A 172 14.31 -5.17 1.78
CA TYR A 172 13.72 -5.79 0.58
C TYR A 172 14.19 -5.14 -0.73
N ASN A 173 14.26 -3.81 -0.79
CA ASN A 173 14.74 -3.06 -1.96
C ASN A 173 15.44 -1.77 -1.50
N GLY A 174 16.76 -1.70 -1.69
CA GLY A 174 17.55 -0.52 -1.33
C GLY A 174 17.22 0.71 -2.19
N ILE A 175 16.94 0.53 -3.48
CA ILE A 175 16.59 1.62 -4.41
C ILE A 175 15.29 2.29 -3.99
N TYR A 176 14.30 1.52 -3.55
CA TYR A 176 13.01 2.06 -3.09
C TYR A 176 13.16 3.00 -1.89
N LYS A 177 14.19 2.82 -1.05
CA LYS A 177 14.47 3.70 0.09
C LYS A 177 14.95 5.08 -0.31
N LEU A 178 15.71 5.16 -1.41
CA LEU A 178 16.32 6.40 -1.88
C LEU A 178 15.28 7.41 -2.36
N VAL A 179 14.02 6.98 -2.44
CA VAL A 179 12.89 7.79 -2.86
C VAL A 179 12.04 8.12 -1.65
N SER A 180 12.64 8.89 -0.76
CA SER A 180 12.02 9.43 0.46
C SER A 180 10.98 10.51 0.14
N ASP A 181 11.20 11.29 -0.92
CA ASP A 181 10.47 12.53 -1.22
C ASP A 181 9.48 12.40 -2.41
N SER A 182 9.15 11.18 -2.83
CA SER A 182 8.18 10.98 -3.91
C SER A 182 6.80 11.52 -3.50
N PRO A 183 6.03 12.09 -4.45
CA PRO A 183 4.63 12.42 -4.19
C PRO A 183 3.88 11.23 -3.59
N LEU A 184 2.88 11.55 -2.76
CA LEU A 184 2.04 10.57 -2.06
C LEU A 184 1.47 9.50 -3.01
N ILE A 185 1.26 9.85 -4.29
CA ILE A 185 0.86 8.94 -5.37
C ILE A 185 1.87 9.05 -6.50
N SER A 186 2.37 7.92 -6.98
CA SER A 186 3.32 7.90 -8.08
C SER A 186 2.71 8.37 -9.41
N PRO A 187 3.33 9.31 -10.15
CA PRO A 187 2.71 9.96 -11.32
C PRO A 187 2.27 9.00 -12.44
N TYR A 188 3.02 7.91 -12.66
CA TYR A 188 2.69 6.94 -13.72
C TYR A 188 1.35 6.22 -13.48
N LEU A 189 0.88 6.14 -12.24
CA LEU A 189 -0.38 5.48 -11.88
C LEU A 189 -1.61 6.30 -12.29
N GLU A 190 -1.50 7.63 -12.26
CA GLU A 190 -2.54 8.55 -12.72
C GLU A 190 -2.43 8.86 -14.22
N SER A 191 -1.30 8.53 -14.86
CA SER A 191 -1.12 8.71 -16.30
C SER A 191 -2.04 7.81 -17.15
N HIS A 192 -2.20 8.16 -18.44
CA HIS A 192 -2.92 7.35 -19.44
C HIS A 192 -2.10 6.18 -20.00
N LEU A 193 -1.00 5.79 -19.35
CA LEU A 193 -0.21 4.63 -19.76
C LEU A 193 -1.07 3.36 -19.73
N GLY A 194 -0.88 2.50 -20.73
CA GLY A 194 -1.56 1.21 -20.76
C GLY A 194 -1.22 0.36 -19.52
N ILE A 195 -2.14 -0.52 -19.12
CA ILE A 195 -1.97 -1.37 -17.93
C ILE A 195 -0.66 -2.17 -17.95
N GLY A 196 -0.20 -2.62 -19.13
CA GLY A 196 1.08 -3.33 -19.27
C GLY A 196 2.28 -2.47 -18.85
N PHE A 197 2.31 -1.20 -19.26
CA PHE A 197 3.34 -0.24 -18.86
C PHE A 197 3.29 0.02 -17.35
N LYS A 198 2.09 0.30 -16.80
CA LYS A 198 1.93 0.52 -15.35
C LYS A 198 2.42 -0.69 -14.53
N ARG A 199 2.11 -1.91 -14.96
CA ARG A 199 2.57 -3.15 -14.33
C ARG A 199 4.09 -3.29 -14.35
N LEU A 200 4.70 -3.02 -15.50
CA LEU A 200 6.15 -3.16 -15.68
C LEU A 200 6.91 -2.14 -14.82
N ILE A 201 6.44 -0.88 -14.80
CA ILE A 201 6.99 0.18 -13.93
C ILE A 201 6.84 -0.21 -12.46
N ALA A 202 5.66 -0.66 -12.04
CA ALA A 202 5.40 -1.07 -10.66
C ALA A 202 6.30 -2.25 -10.21
N GLN A 203 6.48 -3.24 -11.08
CA GLN A 203 7.35 -4.40 -10.81
C GLN A 203 8.83 -4.01 -10.76
N ALA A 204 9.28 -3.09 -11.62
CA ALA A 204 10.65 -2.60 -11.62
C ALA A 204 10.97 -1.78 -10.36
N ARG A 205 10.05 -0.88 -9.95
CA ARG A 205 10.21 -0.05 -8.74
C ARG A 205 10.13 -0.86 -7.44
N MET A 206 9.14 -1.76 -7.33
CA MET A 206 8.87 -2.52 -6.09
C MET A 206 9.39 -3.97 -6.14
N GLY A 207 10.29 -4.29 -7.07
CA GLY A 207 10.98 -5.58 -7.13
C GLY A 207 11.91 -5.78 -5.93
N GLY A 208 12.15 -7.02 -5.51
CA GLY A 208 13.11 -7.31 -4.44
C GLY A 208 14.55 -7.27 -4.96
N ALA A 209 15.49 -6.79 -4.14
CA ALA A 209 16.91 -6.73 -4.48
C ALA A 209 17.52 -8.13 -4.65
N LEU A 210 17.16 -9.07 -3.77
CA LEU A 210 17.64 -10.46 -3.83
C LEU A 210 16.98 -11.24 -4.96
N ARG A 211 15.65 -11.12 -5.07
CA ARG A 211 14.85 -11.80 -6.08
C ARG A 211 13.80 -10.86 -6.61
N SER A 212 13.79 -10.67 -7.92
CA SER A 212 12.75 -9.93 -8.61
C SER A 212 12.27 -10.66 -9.85
N LYS A 213 11.09 -10.27 -10.31
CA LYS A 213 10.43 -10.84 -11.47
C LYS A 213 9.76 -9.73 -12.25
N LEU A 214 10.01 -9.68 -13.55
CA LEU A 214 9.30 -8.84 -14.51
C LEU A 214 8.45 -9.70 -15.43
N SER A 215 7.16 -9.40 -15.52
CA SER A 215 6.19 -10.10 -16.37
C SER A 215 5.88 -9.24 -17.58
N ILE A 216 6.33 -9.66 -18.75
CA ILE A 216 6.30 -8.91 -20.00
C ILE A 216 5.56 -9.75 -21.05
N CYS A 217 4.39 -9.30 -21.53
CA CYS A 217 3.69 -9.91 -22.69
C CYS A 217 3.69 -11.46 -22.76
N ARG A 218 3.51 -12.14 -21.61
CA ARG A 218 3.53 -13.62 -21.35
C ARG A 218 4.89 -14.24 -21.04
N MET A 219 5.98 -13.50 -21.20
CA MET A 219 7.31 -13.86 -20.74
C MET A 219 7.56 -13.38 -19.30
N CYS A 220 8.53 -13.99 -18.65
CA CYS A 220 8.87 -13.74 -17.26
C CYS A 220 10.39 -13.69 -17.13
N ALA A 221 10.96 -12.48 -17.05
CA ALA A 221 12.35 -12.31 -16.65
C ALA A 221 12.44 -12.46 -15.12
N LYS A 222 13.35 -13.29 -14.65
CA LYS A 222 13.62 -13.51 -13.22
C LYS A 222 15.05 -13.11 -12.96
N PHE A 223 15.26 -12.39 -11.86
CA PHE A 223 16.57 -11.96 -11.40
C PHE A 223 16.82 -12.55 -10.02
N ASP A 224 18.02 -13.09 -9.81
CA ASP A 224 18.46 -13.64 -8.53
C ASP A 224 19.88 -13.17 -8.24
N SER A 225 20.03 -12.20 -7.32
CA SER A 225 21.32 -11.58 -7.04
C SER A 225 22.37 -12.54 -6.46
N ALA A 226 21.94 -13.74 -6.02
CA ALA A 226 22.84 -14.80 -5.58
C ALA A 226 23.49 -15.56 -6.75
N LYS A 227 23.03 -15.35 -7.98
CA LYS A 227 23.56 -15.96 -9.20
C LYS A 227 24.31 -14.93 -10.03
N VAL A 228 25.20 -15.42 -10.87
CA VAL A 228 25.83 -14.60 -11.91
C VAL A 228 24.85 -14.35 -13.05
N CYS A 229 24.96 -13.19 -13.70
CA CYS A 229 24.16 -12.85 -14.86
C CYS A 229 24.27 -13.95 -15.93
N PRO A 230 23.15 -14.52 -16.41
CA PRO A 230 23.18 -15.59 -17.41
C PRO A 230 23.51 -15.09 -18.82
N CYS A 231 23.40 -13.77 -19.05
CA CYS A 231 23.57 -13.16 -20.35
C CYS A 231 25.05 -12.82 -20.63
N CYS A 232 25.79 -12.36 -19.62
CA CYS A 232 27.16 -11.87 -19.79
C CYS A 232 28.20 -12.73 -19.06
N ASN A 233 29.45 -12.60 -19.49
CA ASN A 233 30.58 -13.34 -18.93
C ASN A 233 31.40 -12.52 -17.91
N TRP A 234 30.82 -11.46 -17.33
CA TRP A 234 31.54 -10.56 -16.40
C TRP A 234 31.51 -11.01 -14.93
N GLY A 235 30.77 -12.07 -14.61
CA GLY A 235 30.67 -12.57 -13.23
C GLY A 235 29.87 -11.66 -12.28
N GLU A 236 29.21 -10.64 -12.81
CA GLU A 236 28.34 -9.73 -12.06
C GLU A 236 27.04 -10.41 -11.61
N PRO A 237 26.43 -9.98 -10.49
CA PRO A 237 25.19 -10.57 -9.98
C PRO A 237 24.00 -10.31 -10.91
N ASP A 238 23.14 -11.31 -11.05
CA ASP A 238 21.92 -11.28 -11.88
C ASP A 238 20.85 -10.38 -11.25
N THR A 239 20.97 -9.09 -11.53
CA THR A 239 20.10 -8.03 -11.00
C THR A 239 19.49 -7.20 -12.12
N LEU A 240 18.36 -6.58 -11.82
CA LEU A 240 17.76 -5.60 -12.71
C LEU A 240 18.72 -4.43 -12.97
N GLU A 241 19.43 -3.96 -11.94
CA GLU A 241 20.43 -2.90 -12.06
C GLU A 241 21.56 -3.31 -13.03
N HIS A 242 22.17 -4.48 -12.87
CA HIS A 242 23.22 -4.94 -13.79
C HIS A 242 22.71 -4.97 -15.24
N THR A 243 21.56 -5.62 -15.46
CA THR A 243 20.93 -5.78 -16.79
C THR A 243 20.67 -4.41 -17.44
N PHE A 244 20.14 -3.47 -16.66
CA PHE A 244 19.70 -2.17 -17.14
C PHE A 244 20.83 -1.16 -17.27
N CYS A 245 21.89 -1.25 -16.45
CA CYS A 245 22.90 -0.21 -16.35
C CYS A 245 24.24 -0.57 -16.99
N ARG A 246 24.65 -1.84 -16.96
CA ARG A 246 26.05 -2.23 -17.21
C ARG A 246 26.24 -3.48 -18.08
N CYS A 247 25.24 -4.34 -18.21
CA CYS A 247 25.39 -5.62 -18.91
C CYS A 247 25.84 -5.41 -20.37
N PRO A 248 26.97 -5.97 -20.82
CA PRO A 248 27.51 -5.71 -22.16
C PRO A 248 26.59 -6.19 -23.29
N VAL A 249 25.80 -7.26 -23.06
CA VAL A 249 24.84 -7.79 -24.05
C VAL A 249 23.80 -6.74 -24.44
N TYR A 250 23.33 -5.96 -23.47
CA TYR A 250 22.27 -4.98 -23.68
C TYR A 250 22.80 -3.57 -24.02
N ARG A 251 24.10 -3.44 -24.32
CA ARG A 251 24.75 -2.19 -24.73
C ARG A 251 24.06 -1.50 -25.90
N GLY A 252 23.76 -2.27 -26.95
CA GLY A 252 23.11 -1.75 -28.16
C GLY A 252 21.72 -1.16 -27.86
N LEU A 253 20.93 -1.84 -27.02
CA LEU A 253 19.63 -1.34 -26.58
C LEU A 253 19.77 -0.08 -25.73
N ARG A 254 20.75 -0.02 -24.80
CA ARG A 254 20.96 1.19 -23.99
C ARG A 254 21.35 2.39 -24.84
N LEU A 255 22.22 2.21 -25.82
CA LEU A 255 22.58 3.26 -26.77
C LEU A 255 21.37 3.70 -27.61
N ALA A 256 20.54 2.76 -28.07
CA ALA A 256 19.35 3.06 -28.87
C ALA A 256 18.28 3.85 -28.09
N PHE A 257 18.01 3.50 -26.83
CA PHE A 257 16.95 4.13 -26.04
C PHE A 257 17.41 5.34 -25.22
N TYR A 258 18.65 5.32 -24.70
CA TYR A 258 19.19 6.32 -23.77
C TYR A 258 20.38 7.10 -24.30
N GLY A 259 20.98 6.70 -25.43
CA GLY A 259 22.17 7.35 -25.99
C GLY A 259 23.45 7.13 -25.17
N ASN A 260 23.39 6.32 -24.11
CA ASN A 260 24.49 6.07 -23.18
C ASN A 260 24.78 4.58 -23.09
N ASP A 261 26.06 4.23 -23.04
CA ASP A 261 26.53 2.85 -22.91
C ASP A 261 26.37 2.34 -21.46
N LEU A 262 26.66 3.20 -20.49
CA LEU A 262 26.55 2.92 -19.07
C LEU A 262 25.58 3.91 -18.44
N LEU A 263 24.70 3.39 -17.58
CA LEU A 263 23.86 4.23 -16.72
C LEU A 263 24.39 4.12 -15.29
N GLY A 264 24.56 5.26 -14.61
CA GLY A 264 24.84 5.26 -13.17
C GLY A 264 23.66 4.70 -12.38
N GLY A 265 23.92 4.24 -11.15
CA GLY A 265 22.83 3.82 -10.24
C GLY A 265 21.83 4.95 -10.00
N ASP A 266 22.32 6.18 -9.83
CA ASP A 266 21.48 7.38 -9.70
C ASP A 266 20.65 7.65 -10.96
N SER A 267 21.18 7.34 -12.14
CA SER A 267 20.46 7.46 -13.41
C SER A 267 19.31 6.44 -13.50
N LEU A 268 19.48 5.24 -12.95
CA LEU A 268 18.42 4.23 -12.86
C LEU A 268 17.31 4.69 -11.91
N VAL A 269 17.67 5.23 -10.74
CA VAL A 269 16.70 5.80 -9.79
C VAL A 269 15.92 6.94 -10.46
N ALA A 270 16.63 7.88 -11.10
CA ALA A 270 16.01 9.00 -11.81
C ALA A 270 15.05 8.53 -12.93
N LEU A 271 15.40 7.46 -13.64
CA LEU A 271 14.55 6.91 -14.69
C LEU A 271 13.33 6.17 -14.13
N LEU A 272 13.53 5.27 -13.15
CA LEU A 272 12.46 4.53 -12.50
C LEU A 272 11.45 5.47 -11.85
N TYR A 273 11.91 6.62 -11.35
CA TYR A 273 11.08 7.60 -10.66
C TYR A 273 10.78 8.86 -11.46
N SER A 274 11.03 8.85 -12.76
CA SER A 274 10.69 9.95 -13.64
C SER A 274 9.18 10.18 -13.68
N SER A 275 8.79 11.45 -13.66
CA SER A 275 7.41 11.89 -13.95
C SER A 275 7.14 11.99 -15.45
N ASP A 276 8.17 11.95 -16.30
CA ASP A 276 8.04 12.03 -17.75
C ASP A 276 7.58 10.70 -18.36
N THR A 277 6.41 10.75 -18.99
CA THR A 277 5.82 9.57 -19.65
C THR A 277 6.65 9.05 -20.82
N LEU A 278 7.43 9.89 -21.50
CA LEU A 278 8.28 9.45 -22.61
C LEU A 278 9.44 8.62 -22.07
N SER A 279 10.11 9.08 -21.03
CA SER A 279 11.18 8.37 -20.33
C SER A 279 10.70 7.00 -19.81
N LEU A 280 9.51 6.95 -19.19
CA LEU A 280 8.90 5.71 -18.71
C LEU A 280 8.53 4.75 -19.85
N LYS A 281 8.06 5.28 -21.00
CA LYS A 281 7.80 4.45 -22.19
C LYS A 281 9.09 3.85 -22.75
N LYS A 282 10.17 4.65 -22.88
CA LYS A 282 11.49 4.16 -23.29
C LYS A 282 11.98 3.04 -22.39
N MET A 283 11.85 3.21 -21.06
CA MET A 283 12.12 2.15 -20.08
C MET A 283 11.33 0.88 -20.34
N CYS A 284 10.02 1.00 -20.57
CA CYS A 284 9.21 -0.18 -20.79
C CYS A 284 9.50 -0.87 -22.12
N PHE A 285 9.86 -0.14 -23.18
CA PHE A 285 10.30 -0.73 -24.44
C PHE A 285 11.64 -1.42 -24.30
N PHE A 286 12.61 -0.79 -23.65
CA PHE A 286 13.88 -1.44 -23.31
C PHE A 286 13.66 -2.75 -22.55
N LEU A 287 12.81 -2.71 -21.51
CA LEU A 287 12.48 -3.90 -20.73
C LEU A 287 11.70 -4.96 -21.52
N GLN A 288 10.96 -4.58 -22.57
CA GLN A 288 10.26 -5.51 -23.46
C GLN A 288 11.21 -6.26 -24.40
N ASP A 289 12.36 -5.65 -24.71
CA ASP A 289 13.38 -6.19 -25.61
C ASP A 289 14.49 -6.97 -24.86
N LEU A 290 14.36 -7.16 -23.53
CA LEU A 290 15.27 -7.96 -22.69
C LEU A 290 15.11 -9.48 -22.90
#